data_AF-A0A5Y7DEV2-F1
#
_entry.id   AF-A0A5Y7DEV2-F1
#
_cell.length_a   1.000
_cell.length_b   1.000
_cell.length_c   1.000
_cell.angle_alpha   90.00
_cell.angle_beta   90.00
_cell.angle_gamma   90.00
#
_symmetry.space_group_name_H-M   'P 1'
#
loop_
_entity.id
_entity.type
_entity.pdbx_description
1 polymer ?
#
loop_
_entity_poly.entity_id
_entity_poly.type
_entity_poly.pdbx_seq_one_letter_code
_entity_poly.pdbx_strand_id
1 'polypeptide(L)'
;MQTQSFKNIFVEYIKYLEIDLANSLINKTKFARNVVFLNNIKNIFLNLLNPLYIKSEEYQKRFDNLKQQINKFQLKATNKIQINDELLVKLELIEKYIVSNSKFKIICKEFYNSSKYFSDAFMNYIDKKEFKDFLPQQDDSENGNIEEKVFVQSLLEFNNALSHLIISISSDSEAIQQKNIHSAINHLYRATLDNYKIIIRFTIGKISNEDIVTSFLSIRKQEFLLLGQDLKDKNINFYSPNNKKYEEKNIIQAYQELYKAIDEILEHQS
;
A
#
# COMPACT_ATOMS: atom_id res chain seq x y z
N MET A 1 -20.23 8.21 -10.64
CA MET A 1 -18.98 8.99 -10.84
C MET A 1 -17.78 8.28 -10.21
N GLN A 2 -17.86 7.88 -8.92
CA GLN A 2 -16.79 7.15 -8.23
C GLN A 2 -16.45 5.81 -8.89
N THR A 3 -17.46 4.98 -9.15
CA THR A 3 -17.34 3.68 -9.86
C THR A 3 -16.62 3.82 -11.20
N GLN A 4 -16.99 4.84 -11.98
CA GLN A 4 -16.36 5.13 -13.28
C GLN A 4 -14.90 5.57 -13.11
N SER A 5 -14.59 6.34 -12.06
CA SER A 5 -13.22 6.79 -11.79
C SER A 5 -12.33 5.60 -11.40
N PHE A 6 -12.83 4.66 -10.60
CA PHE A 6 -12.13 3.40 -10.34
C PHE A 6 -11.91 2.60 -11.62
N LYS A 7 -12.93 2.47 -12.49
CA LYS A 7 -12.78 1.80 -13.79
C LYS A 7 -11.66 2.43 -14.62
N ASN A 8 -11.63 3.76 -14.69
CA ASN A 8 -10.61 4.49 -15.43
C ASN A 8 -9.19 4.19 -14.90
N ILE A 9 -9.00 4.13 -13.58
CA ILE A 9 -7.72 3.77 -12.98
C ILE A 9 -7.34 2.31 -13.26
N PHE A 10 -8.29 1.37 -13.17
CA PHE A 10 -8.02 -0.03 -13.50
C PHE A 10 -7.61 -0.21 -14.96
N VAL A 11 -8.27 0.49 -15.88
CA VAL A 11 -7.87 0.48 -17.29
C VAL A 11 -6.42 0.94 -17.45
N GLU A 12 -6.05 2.10 -16.89
CA GLU A 12 -4.68 2.59 -16.98
C GLU A 12 -3.66 1.66 -16.29
N TYR A 13 -4.02 1.04 -15.17
CA TYR A 13 -3.17 0.03 -14.51
C TYR A 13 -2.97 -1.23 -15.37
N ILE A 14 -4.03 -1.73 -16.02
CA ILE A 14 -3.95 -2.85 -16.96
C ILE A 14 -3.00 -2.53 -18.12
N LYS A 15 -3.14 -1.34 -18.72
CA LYS A 15 -2.24 -0.90 -19.80
C LYS A 15 -0.79 -0.98 -19.36
N TYR A 16 -0.48 -0.45 -18.18
CA TYR A 16 0.86 -0.57 -17.62
C TYR A 16 1.32 -2.02 -17.46
N LEU A 17 0.48 -2.91 -16.92
CA LEU A 17 0.82 -4.32 -16.72
C LEU A 17 1.13 -5.01 -18.04
N GLU A 18 0.33 -4.79 -19.09
CA GLU A 18 0.58 -5.39 -20.40
C GLU A 18 1.95 -4.96 -20.94
N ILE A 19 2.28 -3.67 -20.82
CA ILE A 19 3.55 -3.11 -21.27
C ILE A 19 4.71 -3.70 -20.46
N ASP A 20 4.59 -3.74 -19.13
CA ASP A 20 5.62 -4.26 -18.24
C ASP A 20 5.87 -5.75 -18.51
N LEU A 21 4.81 -6.57 -18.60
CA LEU A 21 4.91 -8.00 -18.90
C LEU A 21 5.60 -8.26 -20.24
N ALA A 22 5.21 -7.55 -21.30
CA ALA A 22 5.79 -7.69 -22.63
C ALA A 22 7.29 -7.30 -22.69
N ASN A 23 7.77 -6.52 -21.71
CA ASN A 23 9.13 -6.00 -21.68
C ASN A 23 9.97 -6.55 -20.51
N SER A 24 9.37 -7.35 -19.63
CA SER A 24 9.94 -7.83 -18.36
C SER A 24 11.22 -8.66 -18.53
N LEU A 25 11.36 -9.40 -19.63
CA LEU A 25 12.51 -10.26 -19.91
C LEU A 25 13.68 -9.53 -20.62
N ILE A 26 13.40 -8.38 -21.25
CA ILE A 26 14.35 -7.71 -22.16
C ILE A 26 14.94 -6.46 -21.50
N ASN A 27 14.11 -5.71 -20.78
CA ASN A 27 14.61 -4.60 -20.01
C ASN A 27 15.24 -5.16 -18.75
N LYS A 28 16.55 -4.91 -18.54
CA LYS A 28 17.10 -4.90 -17.16
C LYS A 28 16.15 -4.02 -16.37
N THR A 29 15.32 -4.62 -15.55
CA THR A 29 14.26 -3.96 -14.81
C THR A 29 14.91 -2.78 -14.10
N LYS A 30 14.67 -1.56 -14.59
CA LYS A 30 14.97 -0.38 -13.80
C LYS A 30 13.89 -0.37 -12.73
N PHE A 31 14.04 -1.21 -11.71
CA PHE A 31 13.09 -1.47 -10.63
C PHE A 31 12.49 -0.17 -10.06
N ALA A 32 13.29 0.90 -9.99
CA ALA A 32 12.85 2.25 -9.59
C ALA A 32 11.69 2.84 -10.41
N ARG A 33 11.58 2.52 -11.71
CA ARG A 33 10.49 3.03 -12.57
C ARG A 33 9.14 2.44 -12.19
N ASN A 34 9.11 1.16 -11.82
CA ASN A 34 7.88 0.47 -11.43
C ASN A 34 7.38 1.01 -10.09
N VAL A 35 8.29 1.40 -9.17
CA VAL A 35 7.94 2.01 -7.88
C VAL A 35 7.25 3.36 -8.04
N VAL A 36 7.81 4.28 -8.84
CA VAL A 36 7.20 5.62 -9.06
C VAL A 36 5.80 5.49 -9.66
N PHE A 37 5.67 4.61 -10.66
CA PHE A 37 4.40 4.37 -11.33
C PHE A 37 3.34 3.81 -10.38
N LEU A 38 3.68 2.73 -9.67
CA LEU A 38 2.78 2.10 -8.72
C LEU A 38 2.40 3.04 -7.57
N ASN A 39 3.31 3.92 -7.14
CA ASN A 39 3.00 4.90 -6.10
C ASN A 39 1.95 5.93 -6.59
N ASN A 40 2.05 6.39 -7.83
CA ASN A 40 1.03 7.29 -8.41
C ASN A 40 -0.34 6.61 -8.48
N ILE A 41 -0.40 5.35 -8.90
CA ILE A 41 -1.65 4.57 -8.89
C ILE A 41 -2.17 4.43 -7.46
N LYS A 42 -1.33 4.05 -6.50
CA LYS A 42 -1.68 3.92 -5.08
C LYS A 42 -2.35 5.20 -4.57
N ASN A 43 -1.72 6.35 -4.83
CA ASN A 43 -2.22 7.63 -4.34
C ASN A 43 -3.55 8.01 -4.98
N ILE A 44 -3.72 7.84 -6.29
CA ILE A 44 -5.01 8.14 -6.91
C ILE A 44 -6.09 7.15 -6.41
N PHE A 45 -5.78 5.85 -6.38
CA PHE A 45 -6.72 4.80 -5.98
C PHE A 45 -7.24 5.00 -4.55
N LEU A 46 -6.35 5.25 -3.58
CA LEU A 46 -6.74 5.43 -2.19
C LEU A 46 -7.52 6.74 -1.98
N ASN A 47 -7.13 7.83 -2.65
CA ASN A 47 -7.88 9.09 -2.56
C ASN A 47 -9.25 9.02 -3.24
N LEU A 48 -9.44 8.16 -4.25
CA LEU A 48 -10.75 7.92 -4.88
C LEU A 48 -11.80 7.37 -3.92
N LEU A 49 -11.41 6.87 -2.74
CA LEU A 49 -12.35 6.48 -1.69
C LEU A 49 -13.09 7.68 -1.10
N ASN A 50 -12.51 8.89 -1.19
CA ASN A 50 -13.17 10.14 -0.84
C ASN A 50 -14.01 10.66 -2.03
N PRO A 51 -15.35 10.74 -1.91
CA PRO A 51 -16.20 11.23 -3.00
C PRO A 51 -15.89 12.67 -3.44
N LEU A 52 -15.34 13.49 -2.55
CA LEU A 52 -14.99 14.89 -2.86
C LEU A 52 -13.74 14.98 -3.75
N TYR A 53 -12.79 14.05 -3.59
CA TYR A 53 -11.56 14.03 -4.37
C TYR A 53 -11.84 13.86 -5.88
N ILE A 54 -12.85 13.08 -6.24
CA ILE A 54 -13.23 12.82 -7.64
C ILE A 54 -13.58 14.10 -8.40
N LYS A 55 -14.13 15.10 -7.69
CA LYS A 55 -14.53 16.39 -8.27
C LYS A 55 -13.41 17.44 -8.23
N SER A 56 -12.25 17.10 -7.67
CA SER A 56 -11.14 18.03 -7.50
C SER A 56 -10.32 18.16 -8.78
N GLU A 57 -9.73 19.35 -8.98
CA GLU A 57 -8.71 19.57 -10.00
C GLU A 57 -7.48 18.68 -9.77
N GLU A 58 -7.18 18.35 -8.51
CA GLU A 58 -6.09 17.46 -8.13
C GLU A 58 -6.25 16.07 -8.75
N TYR A 59 -7.45 15.48 -8.68
CA TYR A 59 -7.72 14.19 -9.30
C TYR A 59 -7.46 14.24 -10.81
N GLN A 60 -7.99 15.25 -11.50
CA GLN A 60 -7.80 15.38 -12.96
C GLN A 60 -6.32 15.52 -13.30
N LYS A 61 -5.61 16.41 -12.61
CA LYS A 61 -4.16 16.62 -12.81
C LYS A 61 -3.36 15.33 -12.58
N ARG A 62 -3.63 14.59 -11.49
CA ARG A 62 -2.91 13.34 -11.19
C ARG A 62 -3.25 12.24 -12.19
N PHE A 63 -4.52 12.12 -12.59
CA PHE A 63 -4.95 11.11 -13.57
C PHE A 63 -4.39 11.38 -14.97
N ASP A 64 -4.36 12.64 -15.42
CA ASP A 64 -3.75 13.00 -16.70
C ASP A 64 -2.24 12.77 -16.69
N ASN A 65 -1.56 13.08 -15.58
CA ASN A 65 -0.15 12.75 -15.40
C ASN A 65 0.08 11.23 -15.49
N LEU A 66 -0.76 10.41 -14.84
CA LEU A 66 -0.68 8.95 -14.95
C LEU A 66 -0.76 8.48 -16.41
N LYS A 67 -1.75 8.96 -17.16
CA LYS A 67 -1.88 8.65 -18.60
C LYS A 67 -0.65 9.03 -19.41
N GLN A 68 -0.13 10.25 -19.19
CA GLN A 68 1.08 10.72 -19.87
C GLN A 68 2.29 9.83 -19.55
N GLN A 69 2.42 9.39 -18.30
CA GLN A 69 3.49 8.47 -17.88
C GLN A 69 3.38 7.11 -18.60
N ILE A 70 2.18 6.52 -18.68
CA ILE A 70 1.95 5.25 -19.39
C ILE A 70 2.27 5.38 -20.87
N ASN A 71 1.78 6.44 -21.52
CA ASN A 71 2.06 6.70 -22.92
C ASN A 71 3.56 6.84 -23.17
N LYS A 72 4.27 7.59 -22.31
CA LYS A 72 5.73 7.72 -22.39
C LYS A 72 6.44 6.40 -22.14
N PHE A 73 5.92 5.56 -21.24
CA PHE A 73 6.47 4.23 -20.99
C PHE A 73 6.31 3.34 -22.23
N GLN A 74 5.13 3.31 -22.84
CA GLN A 74 4.87 2.58 -24.08
C GLN A 74 5.76 3.05 -25.24
N LEU A 75 5.94 4.37 -25.41
CA LEU A 75 6.83 4.94 -26.44
C LEU A 75 8.30 4.56 -26.23
N LYS A 76 8.72 4.32 -24.99
CA LYS A 76 10.09 3.90 -24.66
C LYS A 76 10.28 2.38 -24.55
N ALA A 77 9.20 1.61 -24.52
CA ALA A 77 9.24 0.16 -24.46
C ALA A 77 9.91 -0.42 -25.72
N THR A 78 10.68 -1.49 -25.53
CA THR A 78 11.38 -2.20 -26.61
C THR A 78 10.36 -2.94 -27.47
N ASN A 79 9.48 -3.71 -26.82
CA ASN A 79 8.36 -4.36 -27.49
C ASN A 79 7.18 -3.40 -27.49
N LYS A 80 6.77 -2.98 -28.70
CA LYS A 80 5.50 -2.30 -28.91
C LYS A 80 4.39 -3.34 -28.92
N ILE A 81 3.41 -3.14 -28.05
CA ILE A 81 2.22 -3.99 -28.00
C ILE A 81 1.00 -3.18 -28.38
N GLN A 82 0.03 -3.83 -29.01
CA GLN A 82 -1.31 -3.30 -29.08
C GLN A 82 -1.96 -3.55 -27.72
N ILE A 83 -2.32 -2.45 -27.06
CA ILE A 83 -2.98 -2.49 -25.76
C ILE A 83 -4.39 -3.05 -25.94
N ASN A 84 -4.79 -3.95 -25.05
CA ASN A 84 -6.15 -4.48 -25.07
C ASN A 84 -7.13 -3.50 -24.42
N ASP A 85 -7.81 -2.70 -25.25
CA ASP A 85 -8.84 -1.78 -24.79
C ASP A 85 -10.17 -2.49 -24.44
N GLU A 86 -10.32 -3.78 -24.75
CA GLU A 86 -11.55 -4.56 -24.56
C GLU A 86 -11.66 -5.24 -23.19
N LEU A 87 -10.74 -4.98 -22.26
CA LEU A 87 -10.78 -5.63 -20.96
C LEU A 87 -12.07 -5.27 -20.19
N LEU A 88 -12.84 -6.32 -19.90
CA LEU A 88 -14.22 -6.24 -19.44
C LEU A 88 -14.27 -5.95 -17.93
N VAL A 89 -13.85 -4.75 -17.55
CA VAL A 89 -14.00 -4.22 -16.19
C VAL A 89 -15.47 -3.85 -15.97
N LYS A 90 -16.15 -4.66 -15.14
CA LYS A 90 -17.58 -4.53 -14.87
C LYS A 90 -17.84 -3.48 -13.80
N LEU A 91 -18.58 -2.43 -14.16
CA LEU A 91 -18.93 -1.33 -13.25
C LEU A 91 -19.72 -1.83 -12.03
N GLU A 92 -20.63 -2.78 -12.22
CA GLU A 92 -21.44 -3.37 -11.13
C GLU A 92 -20.56 -4.07 -10.10
N LEU A 93 -19.48 -4.74 -10.52
CA LEU A 93 -18.57 -5.42 -9.61
C LEU A 93 -17.64 -4.45 -8.88
N ILE A 94 -17.23 -3.35 -9.54
CA ILE A 94 -16.54 -2.24 -8.85
C ILE A 94 -17.45 -1.66 -7.77
N GLU A 95 -18.72 -1.42 -8.10
CA GLU A 95 -19.69 -0.89 -7.15
C GLU A 95 -19.85 -1.83 -5.94
N LYS A 96 -20.11 -3.12 -6.20
CA LYS A 96 -20.29 -4.16 -5.18
C LYS A 96 -19.07 -4.30 -4.27
N TYR A 97 -17.89 -4.50 -4.85
CA TYR A 97 -16.71 -4.96 -4.09
C TYR A 97 -15.80 -3.85 -3.58
N ILE A 98 -15.87 -2.64 -4.15
CA ILE A 98 -15.00 -1.51 -3.80
C ILE A 98 -15.80 -0.36 -3.19
N VAL A 99 -16.76 0.19 -3.93
CA VAL A 99 -17.47 1.43 -3.53
C VAL A 99 -18.41 1.16 -2.36
N SER A 100 -19.23 0.12 -2.44
CA SER A 100 -20.23 -0.24 -1.44
C SER A 100 -19.67 -1.14 -0.32
N ASN A 101 -18.48 -1.72 -0.49
CA ASN A 101 -17.90 -2.65 0.48
C ASN A 101 -17.21 -1.92 1.65
N SER A 102 -17.87 -1.82 2.80
CA SER A 102 -17.33 -1.18 4.00
C SER A 102 -16.03 -1.80 4.51
N LYS A 103 -15.92 -3.13 4.51
CA LYS A 103 -14.71 -3.84 4.96
C LYS A 103 -13.50 -3.51 4.09
N PHE A 104 -13.70 -3.46 2.77
CA PHE A 104 -12.65 -3.07 1.83
C PHE A 104 -12.22 -1.61 2.03
N LYS A 105 -13.17 -0.70 2.24
CA LYS A 105 -12.88 0.72 2.50
C LYS A 105 -12.09 0.92 3.80
N ILE A 106 -12.44 0.19 4.85
CA ILE A 106 -11.71 0.23 6.13
C ILE A 106 -10.25 -0.15 5.92
N ILE A 107 -9.96 -1.30 5.29
CA ILE A 107 -8.56 -1.73 5.11
C ILE A 107 -7.78 -0.78 4.20
N CYS A 108 -8.41 -0.19 3.17
CA CYS A 108 -7.74 0.80 2.34
C CYS A 108 -7.42 2.09 3.12
N LYS A 109 -8.32 2.51 4.02
CA LYS A 109 -8.07 3.65 4.91
C LYS A 109 -6.88 3.36 5.84
N GLU A 110 -6.81 2.15 6.40
CA GLU A 110 -5.67 1.76 7.23
C GLU A 110 -4.36 1.71 6.44
N PHE A 111 -4.40 1.22 5.20
CA PHE A 111 -3.23 1.23 4.33
C PHE A 111 -2.79 2.65 3.97
N TYR A 112 -3.74 3.56 3.69
CA TYR A 112 -3.46 4.97 3.46
C TYR A 112 -2.77 5.62 4.67
N ASN A 113 -3.34 5.43 5.87
CA ASN A 113 -2.80 6.02 7.10
C ASN A 113 -1.39 5.48 7.40
N SER A 114 -1.20 4.17 7.34
CA SER A 114 0.12 3.56 7.59
C SER A 114 1.18 3.98 6.56
N SER A 115 0.79 4.23 5.30
CA SER A 115 1.70 4.75 4.27
C SER A 115 2.15 6.18 4.60
N LYS A 116 1.24 7.02 5.07
CA LYS A 116 1.57 8.38 5.54
C LYS A 116 2.51 8.34 6.73
N TYR A 117 2.18 7.58 7.76
CA TYR A 117 3.04 7.41 8.93
C TYR A 117 4.44 6.92 8.56
N PHE A 118 4.54 6.01 7.60
CA PHE A 118 5.84 5.59 7.08
C PHE A 118 6.59 6.75 6.43
N SER A 119 5.93 7.49 5.54
CA SER A 119 6.53 8.65 4.87
C SER A 119 7.01 9.69 5.87
N ASP A 120 6.19 10.02 6.88
CA ASP A 120 6.52 11.01 7.91
C ASP A 120 7.69 10.53 8.77
N ALA A 121 7.64 9.28 9.27
CA ALA A 121 8.73 8.70 10.04
C ALA A 121 10.04 8.61 9.24
N PHE A 122 9.96 8.29 7.94
CA PHE A 122 11.11 8.27 7.05
C PHE A 122 11.76 9.65 6.93
N MET A 123 10.96 10.71 6.88
CA MET A 123 11.45 12.07 6.74
C MET A 123 12.02 12.64 8.04
N ASN A 124 11.45 12.25 9.19
CA ASN A 124 11.75 12.89 10.48
C ASN A 124 12.66 12.05 11.39
N TYR A 125 12.46 10.73 11.44
CA TYR A 125 13.03 9.89 12.50
C TYR A 125 14.02 8.84 12.00
N ILE A 126 13.93 8.41 10.76
CA ILE A 126 14.77 7.31 10.23
C ILE A 126 16.08 7.86 9.66
N ASP A 127 17.22 7.25 10.02
CA ASP A 127 18.49 7.63 9.39
C ASP A 127 18.52 7.08 7.96
N LYS A 128 18.59 7.98 6.98
CA LYS A 128 18.65 7.65 5.56
C LYS A 128 19.84 6.76 5.21
N LYS A 129 20.95 6.82 5.97
CA LYS A 129 22.11 5.95 5.80
C LYS A 129 21.78 4.48 6.11
N GLU A 130 20.97 4.24 7.14
CA GLU A 130 20.50 2.90 7.51
C GLU A 130 19.49 2.34 6.49
N PHE A 131 18.93 3.22 5.65
CA PHE A 131 17.94 2.88 4.65
C PHE A 131 18.49 2.69 3.23
N LYS A 132 19.77 3.00 2.98
CA LYS A 132 20.40 2.87 1.65
C LYS A 132 20.30 1.44 1.09
N ASP A 133 20.34 0.44 1.96
CA ASP A 133 20.23 -0.97 1.56
C ASP A 133 18.78 -1.40 1.23
N PHE A 134 17.78 -0.60 1.65
CA PHE A 134 16.35 -0.87 1.46
C PHE A 134 15.69 0.02 0.39
N LEU A 135 16.33 1.13 0.01
CA LEU A 135 15.89 2.05 -1.05
C LEU A 135 16.99 2.40 -2.07
N PRO A 136 17.62 1.47 -2.79
CA PRO A 136 18.46 1.85 -3.94
C PRO A 136 17.69 2.61 -5.06
N GLN A 137 16.45 3.05 -4.85
CA GLN A 137 15.47 3.29 -5.91
C GLN A 137 14.64 4.58 -5.76
N GLN A 138 14.88 5.39 -4.74
CA GLN A 138 14.29 6.75 -4.61
C GLN A 138 15.33 7.87 -4.50
N ASP A 139 16.62 7.54 -4.37
CA ASP A 139 17.70 8.51 -4.15
C ASP A 139 18.36 9.02 -5.44
N ASP A 140 18.05 8.44 -6.60
CA ASP A 140 18.55 8.94 -7.90
C ASP A 140 17.74 10.13 -8.47
N SER A 141 16.74 10.63 -7.74
CA SER A 141 16.03 11.83 -8.15
C SER A 141 16.49 13.05 -7.36
N GLU A 142 17.36 13.84 -8.00
CA GLU A 142 17.44 15.30 -7.79
C GLU A 142 16.08 16.02 -7.99
N ASN A 143 15.01 15.29 -8.31
CA ASN A 143 13.67 15.84 -8.39
C ASN A 143 13.07 15.95 -6.99
N GLY A 144 13.02 17.18 -6.46
CA GLY A 144 12.24 17.58 -5.28
C GLY A 144 10.71 17.39 -5.43
N ASN A 145 10.24 16.38 -6.16
CA ASN A 145 8.84 16.11 -6.49
C ASN A 145 8.31 14.78 -5.93
N ILE A 146 9.07 14.07 -5.08
CA ILE A 146 8.51 12.93 -4.35
C ILE A 146 7.75 13.48 -3.14
N GLU A 147 6.44 13.68 -3.31
CA GLU A 147 5.53 14.16 -2.26
C GLU A 147 5.39 13.17 -1.09
N GLU A 148 5.66 11.88 -1.30
CA GLU A 148 5.50 10.83 -0.30
C GLU A 148 6.53 9.71 -0.50
N LYS A 149 7.26 9.38 0.57
CA LYS A 149 8.21 8.25 0.62
C LYS A 149 7.44 6.96 0.86
N VAL A 150 7.84 5.88 0.19
CA VAL A 150 7.09 4.61 0.20
C VAL A 150 8.02 3.44 0.41
N PHE A 151 7.59 2.50 1.24
CA PHE A 151 8.26 1.23 1.42
C PHE A 151 7.93 0.29 0.25
N VAL A 152 8.96 -0.15 -0.48
CA VAL A 152 8.77 -0.94 -1.71
C VAL A 152 7.97 -2.22 -1.46
N GLN A 153 8.20 -2.90 -0.34
CA GLN A 153 7.48 -4.13 -0.02
C GLN A 153 5.97 -3.89 0.12
N SER A 154 5.55 -2.83 0.82
CA SER A 154 4.12 -2.52 0.96
C SER A 154 3.49 -2.11 -0.37
N LEU A 155 4.26 -1.48 -1.26
CA LEU A 155 3.82 -1.17 -2.62
C LEU A 155 3.66 -2.42 -3.50
N LEU A 156 4.52 -3.42 -3.34
CA LEU A 156 4.39 -4.70 -4.03
C LEU A 156 3.14 -5.47 -3.56
N GLU A 157 2.87 -5.45 -2.26
CA GLU A 157 1.62 -6.01 -1.72
C GLU A 157 0.39 -5.26 -2.26
N PHE A 158 0.44 -3.93 -2.39
CA PHE A 158 -0.62 -3.16 -3.05
C PHE A 158 -0.80 -3.55 -4.52
N ASN A 159 0.30 -3.73 -5.27
CA ASN A 159 0.25 -4.21 -6.65
C ASN A 159 -0.43 -5.60 -6.75
N ASN A 160 -0.11 -6.51 -5.84
CA ASN A 160 -0.77 -7.82 -5.75
C ASN A 160 -2.27 -7.67 -5.46
N ALA A 161 -2.65 -6.75 -4.56
CA ALA A 161 -4.05 -6.46 -4.28
C ALA A 161 -4.79 -5.97 -5.53
N LEU A 162 -4.21 -5.05 -6.31
CA LEU A 162 -4.82 -4.57 -7.55
C LEU A 162 -5.00 -5.69 -8.58
N SER A 163 -4.02 -6.59 -8.73
CA SER A 163 -4.12 -7.73 -9.64
C SER A 163 -5.28 -8.66 -9.27
N HIS A 164 -5.46 -8.95 -7.97
CA HIS A 164 -6.63 -9.69 -7.49
C HIS A 164 -7.94 -8.94 -7.72
N LEU A 165 -7.97 -7.61 -7.53
CA LEU A 165 -9.16 -6.80 -7.81
C LEU A 165 -9.54 -6.86 -9.29
N ILE A 166 -8.58 -6.78 -10.22
CA ILE A 166 -8.86 -6.93 -11.66
C ILE A 166 -9.53 -8.27 -11.95
N ILE A 167 -8.97 -9.37 -11.42
CA ILE A 167 -9.55 -10.71 -11.62
C ILE A 167 -10.97 -10.77 -11.06
N SER A 168 -11.20 -10.16 -9.88
CA SER A 168 -12.53 -10.10 -9.28
C SER A 168 -13.51 -9.32 -10.16
N ILE A 169 -13.18 -8.10 -10.57
CA ILE A 169 -14.10 -7.22 -11.31
C ILE A 169 -14.25 -7.57 -12.81
N SER A 170 -13.49 -8.54 -13.31
CA SER A 170 -13.57 -9.01 -14.70
C SER A 170 -14.16 -10.42 -14.83
N SER A 171 -14.27 -11.17 -13.73
CA SER A 171 -14.77 -12.56 -13.73
C SER A 171 -16.30 -12.64 -13.83
N ASP A 172 -16.82 -13.66 -14.53
CA ASP A 172 -18.24 -14.06 -14.49
C ASP A 172 -18.58 -15.00 -13.32
N SER A 173 -17.58 -15.66 -12.73
CA SER A 173 -17.77 -16.59 -11.62
C SER A 173 -17.75 -15.88 -10.27
N GLU A 174 -18.85 -15.96 -9.51
CA GLU A 174 -18.93 -15.41 -8.15
C GLU A 174 -17.91 -16.04 -7.19
N ALA A 175 -17.65 -17.34 -7.31
CA ALA A 175 -16.63 -18.01 -6.50
C ALA A 175 -15.23 -17.43 -6.72
N ILE A 176 -14.87 -17.15 -7.98
CA ILE A 176 -13.60 -16.49 -8.33
C ILE A 176 -13.59 -15.04 -7.81
N GLN A 177 -14.71 -14.32 -7.95
CA GLN A 177 -14.83 -12.95 -7.46
C GLN A 177 -14.57 -12.86 -5.95
N GLN A 178 -15.26 -13.71 -5.17
CA GLN A 178 -15.17 -13.74 -3.70
C GLN A 178 -13.79 -14.16 -3.20
N LYS A 179 -13.18 -15.17 -3.83
CA LYS A 179 -11.81 -15.59 -3.53
C LYS A 179 -10.83 -14.43 -3.72
N ASN A 180 -10.92 -13.74 -4.85
CA ASN A 180 -9.96 -12.68 -5.19
C ASN A 180 -10.18 -11.41 -4.37
N ILE A 181 -11.41 -11.03 -4.01
CA ILE A 181 -11.62 -9.89 -3.10
C ILE A 181 -11.07 -10.18 -1.69
N HIS A 182 -11.19 -11.43 -1.22
CA HIS A 182 -10.56 -11.84 0.04
C HIS A 182 -9.03 -11.75 -0.05
N SER A 183 -8.42 -12.27 -1.13
CA SER A 183 -6.97 -12.15 -1.37
C SER A 183 -6.51 -10.69 -1.44
N ALA A 184 -7.24 -9.82 -2.14
CA ALA A 184 -6.91 -8.39 -2.23
C ALA A 184 -6.89 -7.71 -0.85
N ILE A 185 -7.89 -8.01 0.00
CA ILE A 185 -7.93 -7.48 1.37
C ILE A 185 -6.73 -7.99 2.18
N ASN A 186 -6.34 -9.26 2.03
CA ASN A 186 -5.20 -9.82 2.76
C ASN A 186 -3.87 -9.19 2.33
N HIS A 187 -3.72 -8.85 1.05
CA HIS A 187 -2.55 -8.11 0.55
C HIS A 187 -2.50 -6.67 1.10
N LEU A 188 -3.63 -5.94 1.10
CA LEU A 188 -3.69 -4.60 1.71
C LEU A 188 -3.38 -4.64 3.22
N TYR A 189 -3.84 -5.68 3.89
CA TYR A 189 -3.53 -5.93 5.29
C TYR A 189 -2.04 -6.17 5.52
N ARG A 190 -1.38 -7.00 4.69
CA ARG A 190 0.07 -7.21 4.75
C ARG A 190 0.84 -5.92 4.48
N ALA A 191 0.46 -5.18 3.44
CA ALA A 191 1.04 -3.88 3.12
C ALA A 191 0.98 -2.91 4.31
N THR A 192 -0.15 -2.88 5.02
CA THR A 192 -0.35 -2.07 6.22
C THR A 192 0.60 -2.47 7.35
N LEU A 193 0.73 -3.78 7.61
CA LEU A 193 1.67 -4.29 8.62
C LEU A 193 3.13 -4.02 8.27
N ASP A 194 3.50 -4.15 6.99
CA ASP A 194 4.85 -3.89 6.50
C ASP A 194 5.27 -2.44 6.79
N ASN A 195 4.38 -1.48 6.57
CA ASN A 195 4.61 -0.08 6.91
C ASN A 195 4.85 0.11 8.43
N TYR A 196 4.00 -0.43 9.30
CA TYR A 196 4.21 -0.29 10.75
C TYR A 196 5.51 -0.96 11.23
N LYS A 197 5.78 -2.18 10.75
CA LYS A 197 6.97 -2.94 11.13
C LYS A 197 8.25 -2.23 10.72
N ILE A 198 8.29 -1.66 9.52
CA ILE A 198 9.50 -0.98 9.05
C ILE A 198 9.74 0.30 9.84
N ILE A 199 8.70 1.07 10.19
CA ILE A 199 8.84 2.23 11.08
C ILE A 199 9.46 1.80 12.40
N ILE A 200 8.82 0.84 13.09
CA ILE A 200 9.27 0.37 14.41
C ILE A 200 10.70 -0.15 14.36
N ARG A 201 11.06 -0.92 13.33
CA ARG A 201 12.42 -1.46 13.19
C ARG A 201 13.48 -0.37 13.24
N PHE A 202 13.25 0.77 12.61
CA PHE A 202 14.22 1.86 12.52
C PHE A 202 14.13 2.88 13.66
N THR A 203 13.03 2.89 14.41
CA THR A 203 12.84 3.82 15.52
C THR A 203 13.07 3.19 16.89
N ILE A 204 12.86 1.88 17.05
CA ILE A 204 12.91 1.22 18.36
C ILE A 204 14.28 1.33 19.05
N GLY A 205 15.38 1.29 18.28
CA GLY A 205 16.74 1.44 18.82
C GLY A 205 17.05 2.85 19.34
N LYS A 206 16.25 3.85 18.95
CA LYS A 206 16.38 5.25 19.39
C LYS A 206 15.62 5.51 20.69
N ILE A 207 14.75 4.57 21.10
CA ILE A 207 13.88 4.71 22.25
C ILE A 207 14.40 3.87 23.40
N SER A 208 14.78 4.53 24.49
CA SER A 208 15.13 3.87 25.75
C SER A 208 13.89 3.68 26.64
N ASN A 209 12.95 2.84 26.20
CA ASN A 209 11.72 2.55 26.93
C ASN A 209 11.40 1.04 26.93
N GLU A 210 11.45 0.42 28.11
CA GLU A 210 11.20 -1.03 28.29
C GLU A 210 9.77 -1.43 27.96
N ASP A 211 8.79 -0.56 28.21
CA ASP A 211 7.38 -0.83 27.90
C ASP A 211 7.19 -0.95 26.38
N ILE A 212 7.84 -0.08 25.59
CA ILE A 212 7.83 -0.12 24.12
C ILE A 212 8.47 -1.42 23.59
N VAL A 213 9.62 -1.80 24.15
CA VAL A 213 10.31 -3.04 23.75
C VAL A 213 9.45 -4.27 24.08
N THR A 214 8.85 -4.28 25.27
CA THR A 214 7.95 -5.37 25.71
C THR A 214 6.72 -5.46 24.81
N SER A 215 6.11 -4.32 24.47
CA SER A 215 5.01 -4.24 23.52
C SER A 215 5.38 -4.84 22.16
N PHE A 216 6.51 -4.44 21.58
CA PHE A 216 6.98 -4.97 20.31
C PHE A 216 7.20 -6.49 20.36
N LEU A 217 7.90 -6.98 21.39
CA LEU A 217 8.15 -8.41 21.56
C LEU A 217 6.86 -9.20 21.74
N SER A 218 5.86 -8.64 22.44
CA SER A 218 4.55 -9.29 22.59
C SER A 218 3.85 -9.49 21.25
N ILE A 219 3.86 -8.49 20.36
CA ILE A 219 3.29 -8.61 19.01
C ILE A 219 4.06 -9.66 18.20
N ARG A 220 5.40 -9.58 18.19
CA ARG A 220 6.25 -10.49 17.42
C ARG A 220 6.12 -11.94 17.86
N LYS A 221 5.98 -12.18 19.16
CA LYS A 221 5.70 -13.52 19.71
C LYS A 221 4.38 -14.07 19.18
N GLN A 222 3.33 -13.26 19.17
CA GLN A 222 2.00 -13.67 18.67
C GLN A 222 2.04 -13.96 17.17
N GLU A 223 2.72 -13.13 16.38
CA GLU A 223 2.91 -13.40 14.95
C GLU A 223 3.63 -14.72 14.69
N PHE A 224 4.64 -15.04 15.50
CA PHE A 224 5.34 -16.32 15.41
C PHE A 224 4.44 -17.51 15.77
N LEU A 225 3.70 -17.41 16.87
CA LEU A 225 2.79 -18.48 17.32
C LEU A 225 1.62 -18.73 16.36
N LEU A 226 1.25 -17.72 15.57
CA LEU A 226 0.15 -17.76 14.62
C LEU A 226 0.62 -17.88 13.17
N LEU A 227 1.89 -18.26 12.94
CA LEU A 227 2.40 -18.52 11.60
C LEU A 227 1.54 -19.52 10.83
N GLY A 228 1.30 -19.24 9.55
CA GLY A 228 0.44 -20.04 8.68
C GLY A 228 -1.07 -19.82 8.88
N GLN A 229 -1.47 -18.95 9.80
CA GLN A 229 -2.88 -18.62 10.05
C GLN A 229 -3.24 -17.25 9.47
N ASP A 230 -4.51 -17.05 9.12
CA ASP A 230 -5.02 -15.72 8.78
C ASP A 230 -5.15 -14.86 10.04
N LEU A 231 -4.28 -13.86 10.16
CA LEU A 231 -4.19 -12.96 11.33
C LEU A 231 -5.18 -11.80 11.26
N LYS A 232 -5.82 -11.56 10.11
CA LYS A 232 -6.60 -10.36 9.87
C LYS A 232 -7.77 -10.22 10.85
N ASP A 233 -8.44 -11.33 11.14
CA ASP A 233 -9.63 -11.36 11.99
C ASP A 233 -9.31 -11.89 13.41
N LYS A 234 -8.02 -12.00 13.78
CA LYS A 234 -7.60 -12.53 15.07
C LYS A 234 -7.17 -11.44 16.03
N ASN A 235 -7.56 -11.61 17.28
CA ASN A 235 -6.99 -10.86 18.38
C ASN A 235 -5.71 -11.53 18.87
N ILE A 236 -4.73 -10.72 19.25
CA ILE A 236 -3.48 -11.14 19.85
C ILE A 236 -3.43 -10.67 21.30
N ASN A 237 -2.75 -11.43 22.16
CA ASN A 237 -2.45 -10.97 23.51
C ASN A 237 -1.28 -9.97 23.47
N PHE A 238 -1.60 -8.68 23.56
CA PHE A 238 -0.70 -7.55 23.35
C PHE A 238 -0.42 -6.84 24.67
N TYR A 239 0.86 -6.55 24.97
CA TYR A 239 1.22 -5.67 26.07
C TYR A 239 1.07 -4.21 25.65
N SER A 240 0.09 -3.49 26.21
CA SER A 240 -0.12 -2.06 25.96
C SER A 240 0.98 -1.23 26.62
N PRO A 241 1.76 -0.43 25.88
CA PRO A 241 2.79 0.41 26.46
C PRO A 241 2.19 1.58 27.26
N ASN A 242 0.96 1.98 26.94
CA ASN A 242 0.26 3.09 27.58
C ASN A 242 -0.39 2.66 28.90
N ASN A 243 -1.03 1.49 28.92
CA ASN A 243 -1.76 0.99 30.08
C ASN A 243 -0.95 0.02 30.95
N LYS A 244 0.25 -0.36 30.49
CA LYS A 244 1.19 -1.28 31.17
C LYS A 244 0.59 -2.63 31.55
N LYS A 245 -0.30 -3.14 30.71
CA LYS A 245 -1.00 -4.42 30.91
C LYS A 245 -1.26 -5.13 29.59
N TYR A 246 -1.53 -6.43 29.68
CA TYR A 246 -1.92 -7.25 28.56
C TYR A 246 -3.40 -7.06 28.20
N GLU A 247 -3.69 -6.89 26.91
CA GLU A 247 -5.01 -6.69 26.34
C GLU A 247 -5.16 -7.54 25.07
N GLU A 248 -6.37 -8.04 24.81
CA GLU A 248 -6.68 -8.68 23.53
C GLU A 248 -7.06 -7.62 22.49
N LYS A 249 -6.27 -7.53 21.41
CA LYS A 249 -6.53 -6.57 20.32
C LYS A 249 -6.27 -7.16 18.96
N ASN A 250 -6.91 -6.60 17.94
CA ASN A 250 -6.49 -6.87 16.57
C ASN A 250 -5.04 -6.43 16.39
N ILE A 251 -4.26 -7.21 15.65
CA ILE A 251 -2.83 -6.93 15.48
C ILE A 251 -2.53 -5.60 14.77
N ILE A 252 -3.38 -5.12 13.84
CA ILE A 252 -3.22 -3.76 13.29
C ILE A 252 -3.38 -2.72 14.39
N GLN A 253 -4.38 -2.89 15.27
CA GLN A 253 -4.60 -1.97 16.39
C GLN A 253 -3.44 -2.00 17.38
N ALA A 254 -2.86 -3.17 17.65
CA ALA A 254 -1.66 -3.29 18.48
C ALA A 254 -0.46 -2.56 17.86
N TYR A 255 -0.23 -2.71 16.55
CA TYR A 255 0.79 -1.96 15.83
C TYR A 255 0.53 -0.45 15.80
N GLN A 256 -0.73 -0.02 15.68
CA GLN A 256 -1.12 1.39 15.75
C GLN A 256 -0.84 2.00 17.11
N GLU A 257 -1.20 1.30 18.18
CA GLU A 257 -0.97 1.76 19.54
C GLU A 257 0.53 1.86 19.84
N LEU A 258 1.30 0.85 19.43
CA LEU A 258 2.75 0.87 19.54
C LEU A 258 3.38 2.01 18.72
N TYR A 259 2.93 2.22 17.48
CA TYR A 259 3.40 3.33 16.65
C TYR A 259 3.13 4.69 17.31
N LYS A 260 1.92 4.93 17.83
CA LYS A 260 1.57 6.20 18.49
C LYS A 260 2.45 6.46 19.70
N ALA A 261 2.67 5.45 20.55
CA ALA A 261 3.53 5.59 21.71
C ALA A 261 4.99 5.88 21.31
N ILE A 262 5.47 5.29 20.21
CA ILE A 262 6.78 5.58 19.61
C ILE A 262 6.85 7.02 19.09
N ASP A 263 5.85 7.44 18.31
CA ASP A 263 5.77 8.76 17.68
C ASP A 263 5.75 9.87 18.74
N GLU A 264 4.89 9.72 19.77
CA GLU A 264 4.83 10.64 20.91
C GLU A 264 6.21 10.79 21.60
N ILE A 265 6.91 9.68 21.84
CA ILE A 265 8.26 9.75 22.47
C ILE A 265 9.24 10.50 21.56
N LEU A 266 9.21 10.25 20.25
CA LEU A 266 10.14 10.86 19.31
C LEU A 266 9.86 12.36 19.10
N GLU A 267 8.59 12.76 19.04
CA GLU A 267 8.22 14.18 18.96
C GLU A 267 8.72 15.00 20.15
N HIS A 268 8.76 14.40 21.35
CA HIS A 268 9.28 15.06 22.56
C HIS A 268 10.81 15.05 22.68
N GLN A 269 11.52 14.34 21.78
CA GLN A 269 12.99 14.30 21.73
C GLN A 269 13.59 15.28 20.71
N SER A 270 12.79 15.73 19.73
CA SER A 270 13.15 16.69 18.68
C SER A 270 12.93 18.14 19.06
#